data_AF-A0A183CXT2-F1
#
_entry.id   AF-A0A183CXT2-F1
#
_cell.length_a   1.000
_cell.length_b   1.000
_cell.length_c   1.000
_cell.angle_alpha   90.00
_cell.angle_beta   90.00
_cell.angle_gamma   90.00
#
_symmetry.space_group_name_H-M   'P 1'
#
loop_
_entity.id
_entity.type
_entity.pdbx_description
1 polymer ?
#
loop_
_entity_poly.entity_id
_entity_poly.type
_entity_poly.pdbx_seq_one_letter_code
_entity_poly.pdbx_strand_id
1 'polypeptide(L)'
;MNQRKKVVLVSFGSVVASYMMPNETKQAFLNTFDRFPDVTFIWKYEKEEHRIADGHPNVITDKWLPQTDLLGNIIFALKRAVTIIVGR
;
A
#
# COMPACT_ATOMS: atom_id res chain seq x y z
N MET A 1 5.65 21.05 1.51
CA MET A 1 5.45 19.66 1.99
C MET A 1 5.78 18.73 0.83
N ASN A 2 6.87 17.95 0.94
CA ASN A 2 7.32 17.08 -0.15
C ASN A 2 6.28 15.99 -0.41
N GLN A 3 5.54 16.11 -1.50
CA GLN A 3 4.65 15.06 -1.97
C GLN A 3 5.52 13.88 -2.44
N ARG A 4 5.45 12.74 -1.75
CA ARG A 4 6.11 11.50 -2.19
C ARG A 4 5.60 11.16 -3.58
N LYS A 5 6.47 11.29 -4.59
CA LYS A 5 6.08 11.16 -6.01
C LYS A 5 5.96 9.71 -6.49
N LYS A 6 6.42 8.75 -5.67
CA LYS A 6 6.52 7.33 -6.02
C LYS A 6 5.59 6.52 -5.14
N VAL A 7 4.77 5.68 -5.75
CA VAL A 7 3.83 4.79 -5.06
C VAL A 7 4.07 3.36 -5.52
N VAL A 8 4.17 2.43 -4.57
CA VAL A 8 4.34 0.99 -4.83
C VAL A 8 3.19 0.24 -4.19
N LEU A 9 2.54 -0.62 -4.96
CA LEU A 9 1.50 -1.52 -4.47
C LEU A 9 2.09 -2.90 -4.16
N VAL A 10 1.87 -3.39 -2.95
CA VAL A 10 2.30 -4.73 -2.49
C VAL A 10 1.06 -5.59 -2.23
N SER A 11 0.89 -6.65 -3.02
CA SER A 11 -0.24 -7.58 -2.93
C SER A 11 0.18 -8.98 -3.39
N PHE A 12 -0.23 -10.01 -2.65
CA PHE A 12 0.10 -11.42 -2.94
C PHE A 12 -1.09 -12.19 -3.56
N GLY A 13 -2.05 -11.46 -4.13
CA GLY A 13 -3.26 -12.03 -4.73
C GLY A 13 -4.30 -12.46 -3.70
N SER A 14 -5.17 -13.40 -4.09
CA SER A 14 -6.26 -13.93 -3.26
C SER A 14 -5.87 -15.19 -2.48
N VAL A 15 -4.76 -15.84 -2.86
CA VAL A 15 -4.34 -17.13 -2.31
C VAL A 15 -3.53 -16.96 -1.02
N VAL A 16 -2.75 -15.88 -0.92
CA VAL A 16 -1.89 -15.61 0.25
C VAL A 16 -2.31 -14.28 0.86
N ALA A 17 -2.89 -14.35 2.06
CA ALA A 17 -3.23 -13.17 2.83
C ALA A 17 -2.01 -12.68 3.62
N SER A 18 -1.68 -11.39 3.51
CA SER A 18 -0.48 -10.81 4.13
C SER A 18 -0.50 -10.94 5.66
N TYR A 19 -1.68 -10.96 6.28
CA TYR A 19 -1.78 -11.14 7.73
C TYR A 19 -1.30 -12.53 8.20
N MET A 20 -1.33 -13.54 7.33
CA MET A 20 -0.87 -14.90 7.64
C MET A 20 0.64 -15.07 7.55
N MET A 21 1.38 -14.08 7.03
CA MET A 21 2.84 -14.15 6.98
C MET A 21 3.43 -14.27 8.39
N PRO A 22 4.54 -15.00 8.56
CA PRO A 22 5.32 -14.97 9.79
C PRO A 22 5.70 -13.54 10.17
N ASN A 23 5.81 -13.27 11.48
CA ASN A 23 6.11 -11.93 11.96
C ASN A 23 7.47 -11.43 11.46
N GLU A 24 8.44 -12.32 11.35
CA GLU A 24 9.78 -12.03 10.81
C GLU A 24 9.68 -11.49 9.38
N THR A 25 8.85 -12.12 8.55
CA THR A 25 8.60 -11.68 7.17
C THR A 25 7.93 -10.32 7.13
N LYS A 26 6.92 -10.09 7.98
CA LYS A 26 6.23 -8.79 8.07
C LYS A 26 7.22 -7.69 8.46
N GLN A 27 8.06 -7.94 9.46
CA GLN A 27 9.08 -7.00 9.91
C GLN A 27 10.14 -6.73 8.83
N ALA A 28 10.53 -7.75 8.06
CA ALA A 28 11.44 -7.56 6.94
C ALA A 28 10.86 -6.62 5.87
N PHE A 29 9.55 -6.72 5.57
CA PHE A 29 8.87 -5.79 4.68
C PHE A 29 8.87 -4.36 5.23
N LEU A 30 8.44 -4.17 6.47
CA LEU A 30 8.39 -2.86 7.12
C LEU A 30 9.77 -2.18 7.17
N ASN A 31 10.80 -2.91 7.61
CA ASN A 31 12.18 -2.43 7.61
C ASN A 31 12.66 -2.05 6.20
N THR A 32 12.20 -2.77 5.18
CA THR A 32 12.51 -2.44 3.79
C THR A 32 11.80 -1.16 3.37
N PHE A 33 10.53 -1.00 3.73
CA PHE A 33 9.74 0.19 3.40
C PHE A 33 10.36 1.44 4.01
N ASP A 34 10.75 1.41 5.28
CA ASP A 34 11.36 2.56 5.98
C ASP A 34 12.64 3.07 5.31
N ARG A 35 13.38 2.20 4.62
CA ARG A 35 14.59 2.58 3.87
C ARG A 35 14.31 3.43 2.63
N PHE A 36 13.04 3.54 2.22
CA PHE A 36 12.60 4.34 1.08
C PHE A 36 11.57 5.40 1.51
N PRO A 37 11.98 6.43 2.29
CA PRO A 37 11.07 7.43 2.83
C PRO A 37 10.36 8.29 1.77
N ASP A 38 10.91 8.36 0.55
CA ASP A 38 10.35 9.07 -0.60
C ASP A 38 9.31 8.26 -1.38
N VAL A 39 9.09 6.99 -1.01
CA VAL A 39 8.16 6.07 -1.66
C VAL A 39 7.01 5.77 -0.70
N THR A 40 5.77 5.90 -1.17
CA THR A 40 4.59 5.43 -0.45
C THR A 40 4.30 3.98 -0.82
N PHE A 41 4.30 3.09 0.16
CA PHE A 41 3.91 1.69 -0.01
C PHE A 41 2.45 1.51 0.38
N ILE A 42 1.64 1.03 -0.55
CA ILE A 42 0.28 0.56 -0.28
C ILE A 42 0.38 -0.95 -0.13
N TRP A 43 0.25 -1.46 1.09
CA TRP A 43 0.34 -2.88 1.38
C TRP A 43 -1.03 -3.46 1.64
N LYS A 44 -1.47 -4.37 0.77
CA LYS A 44 -2.70 -5.15 1.00
C LYS A 44 -2.52 -5.98 2.27
N TYR A 45 -3.30 -5.66 3.30
CA TYR A 45 -3.24 -6.33 4.59
C TYR A 45 -4.65 -6.47 5.16
N GLU A 46 -5.11 -7.70 5.31
CA GLU A 46 -6.53 -8.00 5.49
C GLU A 46 -7.05 -7.82 6.94
N LYS A 47 -6.13 -7.55 7.89
CA LYS A 47 -6.42 -7.36 9.32
C LYS A 47 -5.97 -5.98 9.81
N GLU A 48 -6.86 -5.01 9.69
CA GLU A 48 -6.62 -3.63 10.15
C GLU A 48 -6.39 -3.55 11.66
N GLU A 49 -7.00 -4.45 12.43
CA GLU A 49 -6.86 -4.53 13.88
C GLU A 49 -5.42 -4.78 14.35
N HIS A 50 -4.56 -5.33 13.48
CA HIS A 50 -3.15 -5.54 13.79
C HIS A 50 -2.32 -4.24 13.77
N ARG A 51 -2.85 -3.15 13.19
CA ARG A 51 -2.19 -1.84 13.12
C ARG A 51 -0.73 -1.92 12.65
N ILE A 52 -0.45 -2.79 11.68
CA ILE A 52 0.92 -3.18 11.29
C ILE A 52 1.75 -2.04 10.68
N ALA A 53 1.10 -0.98 10.21
CA ALA A 53 1.75 0.21 9.65
C ALA A 53 2.02 1.30 10.71
N ASP A 54 1.60 1.12 11.96
CA ASP A 54 1.88 2.09 13.02
C ASP A 54 3.40 2.24 13.20
N GLY A 55 3.89 3.47 13.14
CA GLY A 55 5.33 3.77 13.18
C GLY A 55 6.03 3.82 11.81
N HIS A 56 5.32 3.46 10.73
CA HIS A 56 5.85 3.45 9.36
C HIS A 56 5.14 4.51 8.49
N PRO A 57 5.59 5.78 8.52
CA PRO A 57 4.85 6.92 7.94
C PRO A 57 4.76 6.92 6.41
N ASN A 58 5.42 5.98 5.75
CA ASN A 58 5.39 5.76 4.31
C ASN A 58 4.68 4.46 3.92
N VAL A 59 4.01 3.80 4.86
CA VAL A 59 3.23 2.58 4.64
C VAL A 59 1.76 2.86 4.90
N ILE A 60 0.90 2.46 3.97
CA ILE A 60 -0.55 2.52 4.06
C ILE A 60 -1.06 1.09 3.90
N THR A 61 -1.89 0.62 4.84
CA THR A 61 -2.50 -0.70 4.76
C THR A 61 -3.94 -0.59 4.31
N ASP A 62 -4.34 -1.47 3.39
CA ASP A 62 -5.73 -1.55 2.92
C ASP A 62 -6.18 -3.03 2.92
N LYS A 63 -7.37 -3.29 3.46
CA LYS A 63 -7.98 -4.63 3.53
C LYS A 63 -8.43 -5.13 2.17
N TRP A 64 -8.82 -4.25 1.25
CA TRP A 64 -9.46 -4.64 0.00
C TRP A 64 -9.02 -3.78 -1.18
N LEU A 65 -8.16 -4.35 -2.02
CA LEU A 65 -7.99 -3.86 -3.40
C LEU A 65 -8.97 -4.63 -4.28
N PRO A 66 -10.00 -4.00 -4.88
CA PRO A 66 -11.08 -4.69 -5.57
C PRO A 66 -10.56 -5.36 -6.85
N GLN A 67 -10.11 -6.61 -6.73
CA GLN A 67 -9.39 -7.33 -7.78
C GLN A 67 -10.23 -7.48 -9.07
N THR A 68 -11.55 -7.37 -9.00
CA THR A 68 -12.47 -7.40 -10.16
C THR A 68 -12.65 -6.02 -10.84
N ASP A 69 -12.44 -4.91 -10.13
CA ASP A 69 -12.35 -3.57 -10.72
C ASP A 69 -10.94 -3.29 -11.25
N LEU A 70 -9.94 -4.03 -10.77
CA LEU A 70 -8.54 -3.70 -10.97
C LEU A 70 -8.05 -3.82 -12.44
N LEU A 71 -8.70 -4.60 -13.31
CA LEU A 71 -8.27 -4.73 -14.72
C LEU A 71 -8.68 -3.55 -15.62
N GLY A 72 -9.72 -2.78 -15.26
CA GLY A 72 -10.14 -1.57 -15.98
C GLY A 72 -9.98 -0.27 -15.19
N ASN A 73 -10.18 -0.32 -13.87
CA ASN A 73 -10.32 0.87 -13.03
C ASN A 73 -9.07 1.29 -12.26
N ILE A 74 -7.99 0.48 -12.14
CA ILE A 74 -6.71 0.99 -11.56
C ILE A 74 -6.19 2.18 -12.34
N ILE A 75 -6.20 2.07 -13.68
CA ILE A 75 -5.70 3.12 -14.55
C ILE A 75 -6.54 4.40 -14.37
N PHE A 76 -7.86 4.25 -14.17
CA PHE A 76 -8.78 5.37 -14.00
C PHE A 76 -8.72 6.00 -12.60
N ALA A 77 -8.62 5.19 -11.54
CA ALA A 77 -8.53 5.66 -10.16
C ALA A 77 -7.20 6.35 -9.87
N LEU A 78 -6.08 5.84 -10.42
CA LEU A 78 -4.79 6.53 -10.36
C LEU A 78 -4.83 7.86 -11.13
N LYS A 79 -5.50 7.92 -12.28
CA LYS A 79 -5.73 9.18 -13.01
C LYS A 79 -6.53 10.19 -12.17
N ARG A 80 -7.58 9.77 -11.46
CA ARG A 80 -8.39 10.67 -10.61
C ARG A 80 -7.64 11.17 -9.37
N ALA A 81 -6.88 10.31 -8.70
CA ALA A 81 -6.05 10.71 -7.57
C ALA A 81 -4.98 11.74 -7.99
N VAL A 82 -4.39 11.59 -9.18
CA VAL A 82 -3.44 12.57 -9.75
C VAL A 82 -4.13 13.88 -10.14
N THR A 83 -5.32 13.84 -10.76
CA THR A 83 -6.07 15.06 -11.15
C THR A 83 -6.50 15.91 -9.96
N ILE A 84 -6.86 15.30 -8.82
CA ILE A 84 -7.25 16.04 -7.60
C ILE A 84 -6.04 16.76 -6.97
N ILE A 85 -4.82 16.26 -7.19
CA ILE A 85 -3.60 16.84 -6.62
C ILE A 85 -3.02 17.96 -7.50
N VAL A 86 -3.34 18.00 -8.81
CA VAL A 86 -2.85 19.02 -9.76
C VAL A 86 -3.84 20.20 -9.94
N GLY A 87 -5.05 20.09 -9.38
CA GLY A 87 -6.10 21.10 -9.47
C GLY A 87 -6.17 22.06 -8.28
N ARG A 88 -5.04 22.65 -7.84
CA ARG A 88 -4.97 23.91 -7.07
C ARG A 88 -3.59 24.56 -7.23
#